data_AF-A0A800F1W8-F1
#
_entry.id   AF-A0A800F1W8-F1
#
_cell.length_a   1.000
_cell.length_b   1.000
_cell.length_c   1.000
_cell.angle_alpha   90.00
_cell.angle_beta   90.00
_cell.angle_gamma   90.00
#
_symmetry.space_group_name_H-M   'P 1'
#
loop_
_entity.id
_entity.type
_entity.pdbx_description
1 polymer ?
#
loop_
_entity_poly.entity_id
_entity_poly.type
_entity_poly.pdbx_seq_one_letter_code
_entity_poly.pdbx_strand_id
1 'polypeptide(L)'
;MPFSEIIGQNKIIARLIDDVKKETIPHAQLFYGKEGTGSLEIALAYAQYLNCENKNDADSCGKCFSCIKANKFIHPDIHFSFPVFKRKEKPPTSDEFLIEWRDFLSNHAYGNIEDWLLSAKSENKPANITKEECRNIVKKLSLKTYEGKYKIMLIWLPEFLGNNSNSLLKILEEPTDNTVFLLVAENKNLLLSTVLSRVQIINIPPIETKTLADHISLQDNIDSERALYISNISNGNLRKAMLYCQEENNPNESFLKDWLNICYKGSPLKMITWSEQLAKESRINQLGFLQYVSNILRQALLSRYGEFLFYSEIEEKVSNTLVNLIRFNGIEKLNKKINNSILHINRNANPKILFLNLSFQLNKMLKKQ
;
A
#
# COMPACT_ATOMS: atom_id res chain seq x y z
N MET A 1 11.54 -7.52 13.20
CA MET A 1 11.59 -8.28 11.95
C MET A 1 12.97 -8.11 11.33
N PRO A 2 13.64 -9.18 10.88
CA PRO A 2 14.85 -9.12 10.05
C PRO A 2 14.53 -8.66 8.61
N PHE A 3 15.54 -8.18 7.88
CA PHE A 3 15.39 -7.80 6.47
C PHE A 3 15.02 -8.97 5.57
N SER A 4 15.43 -10.19 5.91
CA SER A 4 15.13 -11.41 5.15
C SER A 4 13.63 -11.72 5.04
N GLU A 5 12.79 -11.18 5.93
CA GLU A 5 11.34 -11.35 5.91
C GLU A 5 10.63 -10.32 5.00
N ILE A 6 11.37 -9.34 4.46
CA ILE A 6 10.80 -8.30 3.59
C ILE A 6 10.75 -8.81 2.16
N ILE A 7 9.61 -8.61 1.51
CA ILE A 7 9.38 -9.09 0.15
C ILE A 7 9.92 -8.07 -0.84
N GLY A 8 11.02 -8.43 -1.50
CA GLY A 8 11.68 -7.60 -2.49
C GLY A 8 12.46 -6.43 -1.86
N GLN A 9 12.54 -5.31 -2.57
CA GLN A 9 13.21 -4.08 -2.10
C GLN A 9 14.72 -4.22 -1.77
N ASN A 10 15.36 -5.27 -2.27
CA ASN A 10 16.77 -5.61 -2.02
C ASN A 10 17.74 -4.44 -2.24
N LYS A 11 17.50 -3.62 -3.28
CA LYS A 11 18.35 -2.45 -3.58
C LYS A 11 18.30 -1.38 -2.49
N ILE A 12 17.12 -1.17 -1.89
CA ILE A 12 16.93 -0.19 -0.81
C ILE A 12 17.54 -0.72 0.48
N ILE A 13 17.29 -1.99 0.79
CA ILE A 13 17.87 -2.67 1.96
C ILE A 13 19.40 -2.62 1.91
N ALA A 14 20.01 -2.96 0.77
CA ALA A 14 21.45 -2.89 0.58
C ALA A 14 22.00 -1.47 0.82
N ARG A 15 21.30 -0.43 0.31
CA ARG A 15 21.69 0.97 0.56
C ARG A 15 21.62 1.33 2.04
N LEU A 16 20.56 0.94 2.75
CA LEU A 16 20.43 1.21 4.19
C LEU A 16 21.55 0.54 4.99
N ILE A 17 21.90 -0.69 4.63
CA ILE A 17 23.01 -1.43 5.23
C ILE A 17 24.33 -0.69 4.98
N ASP A 18 24.57 -0.23 3.75
CA ASP A 18 25.77 0.53 3.39
C ASP A 18 25.86 1.86 4.18
N ASP A 19 24.75 2.57 4.36
CA ASP A 19 24.69 3.82 5.13
C ASP A 19 25.07 3.58 6.60
N VAL A 20 24.68 2.44 7.18
CA VAL A 20 25.08 2.03 8.53
C VAL A 20 26.56 1.66 8.59
N LYS A 21 27.08 0.93 7.59
CA LYS A 21 28.51 0.54 7.54
C LYS A 21 29.44 1.73 7.42
N LYS A 22 29.02 2.78 6.70
CA LYS A 22 29.76 4.03 6.54
C LYS A 22 29.60 4.99 7.71
N GLU A 23 28.76 4.64 8.71
CA GLU A 23 28.37 5.51 9.83
C GLU A 23 27.75 6.85 9.38
N THR A 24 27.14 6.88 8.20
CA THR A 24 26.51 8.07 7.60
C THR A 24 25.00 8.06 7.72
N ILE A 25 24.47 7.51 8.82
CA ILE A 25 23.03 7.37 9.04
C ILE A 25 22.40 8.76 9.18
N PRO A 26 21.47 9.16 8.29
CA PRO A 26 20.77 10.42 8.43
C PRO A 26 19.85 10.39 9.64
N HIS A 27 19.84 11.48 10.39
CA HIS A 27 19.06 11.58 11.61
C HIS A 27 17.54 11.58 11.37
N ALA A 28 17.08 11.92 10.17
CA ALA A 28 15.68 11.82 9.80
C ALA A 28 15.52 11.30 8.37
N GLN A 29 14.78 10.19 8.24
CA GLN A 29 14.54 9.50 6.97
C GLN A 29 13.04 9.33 6.76
N LEU A 30 12.58 9.63 5.54
CA LEU A 30 11.20 9.45 5.11
C LEU A 30 11.12 8.29 4.11
N PHE A 31 10.61 7.15 4.57
CA PHE A 31 10.24 6.02 3.72
C PHE A 31 8.93 6.34 3.04
N TYR A 32 9.02 6.68 1.75
CA TYR A 32 7.87 7.06 0.93
C TYR A 32 7.54 5.94 -0.04
N GLY A 33 6.42 5.26 0.19
CA GLY A 33 5.90 4.23 -0.68
C GLY A 33 4.40 4.10 -0.49
N LYS A 34 3.69 3.71 -1.55
CA LYS A 34 2.23 3.52 -1.47
C LYS A 34 1.90 2.37 -0.49
N GLU A 35 0.65 2.32 -0.07
CA GLU A 35 0.11 1.19 0.70
C GLU A 35 0.54 -0.16 0.10
N GLY A 36 0.94 -1.10 0.96
CA GLY A 36 1.30 -2.46 0.60
C GLY A 36 2.65 -2.65 -0.10
N THR A 37 3.49 -1.60 -0.20
CA THR A 37 4.83 -1.69 -0.81
C THR A 37 5.96 -2.14 0.13
N GLY A 38 5.69 -2.23 1.44
CA GLY A 38 6.67 -2.62 2.45
C GLY A 38 7.33 -1.48 3.22
N SER A 39 6.82 -0.26 3.12
CA SER A 39 7.46 0.93 3.71
C SER A 39 7.56 0.86 5.23
N LEU A 40 6.51 0.36 5.91
CA LEU A 40 6.49 0.23 7.35
C LEU A 40 7.42 -0.90 7.80
N GLU A 41 7.38 -2.02 7.08
CA GLU A 41 8.18 -3.23 7.33
C GLU A 41 9.67 -2.93 7.22
N ILE A 42 10.08 -2.18 6.17
CA ILE A 42 11.46 -1.73 6.00
C ILE A 42 11.90 -0.84 7.15
N ALA A 43 11.06 0.12 7.56
CA ALA A 43 11.38 1.00 8.68
C ALA A 43 11.52 0.22 10.00
N LEU A 44 10.64 -0.75 10.26
CA LEU A 44 10.69 -1.63 11.44
C LEU A 44 11.95 -2.51 11.44
N ALA A 45 12.27 -3.13 10.31
CA ALA A 45 13.46 -3.97 10.18
C ALA A 45 14.75 -3.16 10.30
N TYR A 46 14.77 -1.95 9.71
CA TYR A 46 15.89 -1.05 9.85
C TYR A 46 16.08 -0.58 11.29
N ALA A 47 14.98 -0.30 12.02
CA ALA A 47 15.05 0.02 13.45
C ALA A 47 15.67 -1.12 14.26
N GLN A 48 15.27 -2.37 13.98
CA GLN A 48 15.88 -3.54 14.59
C GLN A 48 17.37 -3.67 14.22
N TYR A 49 17.73 -3.45 12.96
CA TYR A 49 19.12 -3.53 12.48
C TYR A 49 20.03 -2.49 13.14
N LEU A 50 19.55 -1.25 13.32
CA LEU A 50 20.28 -0.18 13.98
C LEU A 50 20.64 -0.53 15.43
N ASN A 51 19.71 -1.11 16.18
CA ASN A 51 19.91 -1.46 17.59
C ASN A 51 20.40 -2.89 17.85
N CYS A 52 20.53 -3.72 16.81
CA CYS A 52 21.07 -5.06 16.93
C CYS A 52 22.54 -5.04 17.41
N GLU A 53 22.84 -5.82 18.46
CA GLU A 53 24.18 -5.96 19.05
C GLU A 53 25.11 -6.80 18.17
N ASN A 54 24.60 -7.89 17.60
CA ASN A 54 25.37 -8.86 16.82
C ASN A 54 24.98 -8.85 15.34
N LYS A 55 24.77 -7.66 14.77
CA LYS A 55 24.34 -7.53 13.36
C LYS A 55 25.43 -8.06 12.42
N ASN A 56 25.02 -8.71 11.34
CA ASN A 56 25.93 -9.15 10.28
C ASN A 56 25.88 -8.17 9.10
N ASP A 57 26.70 -8.43 8.07
CA ASP A 57 26.83 -7.56 6.90
C ASP A 57 25.59 -7.45 6.02
N ALA A 58 24.54 -8.25 6.27
CA ALA A 58 23.32 -8.34 5.49
C ALA A 58 22.03 -8.15 6.30
N ASP A 59 22.04 -8.40 7.61
CA ASP A 59 20.85 -8.43 8.45
C ASP A 59 21.17 -8.36 9.96
N SER A 60 20.12 -8.14 10.75
CA SER A 60 20.10 -8.28 12.20
C SER A 60 20.15 -9.76 12.61
N CYS A 61 20.76 -10.07 13.76
CA CYS A 61 20.94 -11.47 14.18
C CYS A 61 19.65 -12.21 14.57
N GLY A 62 18.56 -11.48 14.86
CA GLY A 62 17.28 -12.03 15.33
C GLY A 62 17.29 -12.67 16.73
N LYS A 63 18.47 -12.86 17.35
CA LYS A 63 18.64 -13.66 18.58
C LYS A 63 19.12 -12.87 19.81
N CYS A 64 19.74 -11.69 19.64
CA CYS A 64 20.17 -10.88 20.78
C CYS A 64 18.95 -10.28 21.52
N PHE A 65 19.16 -9.82 22.76
CA PHE A 65 18.07 -9.27 23.57
C PHE A 65 17.39 -8.08 22.90
N SER A 66 18.17 -7.17 22.29
CA SER A 66 17.62 -6.07 21.49
C SER A 66 16.74 -6.59 20.34
N CYS A 67 17.21 -7.56 19.54
CA CYS A 67 16.42 -8.13 18.44
C CYS A 67 15.13 -8.79 18.92
N ILE A 68 15.16 -9.59 19.99
CA ILE A 68 13.98 -10.26 20.53
C ILE A 68 12.92 -9.23 20.97
N LYS A 69 13.35 -8.16 21.65
CA LYS A 69 12.47 -7.07 22.08
C LYS A 69 11.94 -6.26 20.90
N ALA A 70 12.77 -5.99 19.90
CA ALA A 70 12.37 -5.29 18.68
C ALA A 70 11.36 -6.12 17.87
N ASN A 71 11.55 -7.44 17.77
CA ASN A 71 10.62 -8.34 17.07
C ASN A 71 9.25 -8.40 17.75
N LYS A 72 9.20 -8.23 19.07
CA LYS A 72 7.96 -8.11 19.86
C LYS A 72 7.45 -6.66 19.96
N PHE A 73 8.10 -5.70 19.30
CA PHE A 73 7.78 -4.26 19.32
C PHE A 73 7.69 -3.68 20.75
N ILE A 74 8.54 -4.15 21.66
CA ILE A 74 8.64 -3.73 23.08
C ILE A 74 10.01 -3.13 23.42
N HIS A 75 10.85 -2.86 22.43
CA HIS A 75 12.19 -2.31 22.67
C HIS A 75 12.08 -0.91 23.29
N PRO A 76 12.74 -0.63 24.43
CA PRO A 76 12.56 0.62 25.17
C PRO A 76 13.03 1.85 24.37
N ASP A 77 14.06 1.69 23.53
CA ASP A 77 14.59 2.77 22.68
C ASP A 77 13.96 2.83 21.27
N ILE A 78 12.96 2.00 20.97
CA ILE A 78 12.19 2.10 19.72
C ILE A 78 10.79 2.57 20.08
N HIS A 79 10.54 3.85 19.80
CA HIS A 79 9.27 4.50 20.07
C HIS A 79 8.42 4.55 18.80
N PHE A 80 7.11 4.43 18.98
CA PHE A 80 6.13 4.50 17.91
C PHE A 80 5.25 5.72 18.10
N SER A 81 4.90 6.35 16.98
CA SER A 81 3.82 7.31 16.88
C SER A 81 3.01 6.99 15.63
N PHE A 82 1.69 6.97 15.76
CA PHE A 82 0.77 6.56 14.71
C PHE A 82 -0.59 7.25 14.92
N PRO A 83 -1.46 7.31 13.91
CA PRO A 83 -2.76 7.95 14.03
C PRO A 83 -3.64 7.22 15.06
N VAL A 84 -4.17 7.98 16.03
CA VAL A 84 -5.05 7.46 17.08
C VAL A 84 -6.38 8.20 17.11
N PHE A 85 -7.41 7.57 17.66
CA PHE A 85 -8.74 8.15 17.81
C PHE A 85 -9.08 8.40 19.28
N LYS A 86 -10.06 9.26 19.53
CA LYS A 86 -10.44 9.68 20.89
C LYS A 86 -11.23 8.57 21.60
N ARG A 87 -10.67 7.98 22.67
CA ARG A 87 -11.36 7.05 23.59
C ARG A 87 -11.97 7.73 24.81
N LYS A 88 -11.28 8.73 25.37
CA LYS A 88 -11.65 9.48 26.60
C LYS A 88 -11.72 10.99 26.32
N GLU A 89 -12.07 11.81 27.31
CA GLU A 89 -12.13 13.27 27.15
C GLU A 89 -10.78 13.92 26.84
N LYS A 90 -9.68 13.38 27.40
CA LYS A 90 -8.32 13.84 27.18
C LYS A 90 -7.85 13.57 25.73
N PRO A 91 -6.91 14.38 25.19
CA PRO A 91 -6.33 14.11 23.88
C PRO A 91 -5.62 12.74 23.90
N PRO A 92 -5.92 11.86 22.93
CA PRO A 92 -5.31 10.54 22.87
C PRO A 92 -3.83 10.64 22.50
N THR A 93 -3.03 9.72 23.04
CA THR A 93 -1.62 9.51 22.70
C THR A 93 -1.43 8.09 22.18
N SER A 94 -0.39 7.86 21.38
CA SER A 94 -0.05 6.54 20.83
C SER A 94 0.21 5.50 21.93
N ASP A 95 0.71 5.95 23.09
CA ASP A 95 1.02 5.10 24.24
C ASP A 95 -0.20 4.33 24.78
N GLU A 96 -1.39 4.93 24.69
CA GLU A 96 -2.64 4.30 25.14
C GLU A 96 -3.07 3.10 24.28
N PHE A 97 -2.48 2.97 23.08
CA PHE A 97 -2.85 1.99 22.06
C PHE A 97 -1.72 1.02 21.73
N LEU A 98 -0.63 1.01 22.52
CA LEU A 98 0.55 0.19 22.20
C LEU A 98 0.26 -1.31 22.21
N ILE A 99 -0.68 -1.79 23.02
CA ILE A 99 -1.01 -3.23 23.06
C ILE A 99 -1.68 -3.63 21.75
N GLU A 100 -2.69 -2.88 21.32
CA GLU A 100 -3.40 -3.07 20.06
C GLU A 100 -2.46 -2.87 18.86
N TRP A 101 -1.56 -1.89 18.95
CA TRP A 101 -0.58 -1.61 17.90
C TRP A 101 0.36 -2.80 17.68
N ARG A 102 0.83 -3.44 18.76
CA ARG A 102 1.66 -4.64 18.67
C ARG A 102 0.92 -5.81 18.05
N ASP A 103 -0.33 -6.00 18.44
CA ASP A 103 -1.20 -7.03 17.88
C ASP A 103 -1.44 -6.79 16.38
N PHE A 104 -1.70 -5.54 16.00
CA PHE A 104 -1.81 -5.12 14.61
C PHE A 104 -0.55 -5.46 13.81
N LEU A 105 0.63 -5.03 14.26
CA LEU A 105 1.90 -5.29 13.57
C LEU A 105 2.24 -6.79 13.47
N SER A 106 1.79 -7.60 14.43
CA SER A 106 2.06 -9.05 14.45
C SER A 106 1.10 -9.82 13.54
N ASN A 107 -0.15 -9.37 13.41
CA ASN A 107 -1.20 -10.10 12.69
C ASN A 107 -1.45 -9.56 11.27
N HIS A 108 -1.12 -8.30 11.00
CA HIS A 108 -1.43 -7.61 9.74
C HIS A 108 -0.15 -7.04 9.10
N ALA A 109 0.73 -7.93 8.64
CA ALA A 109 1.88 -7.52 7.84
C ALA A 109 1.41 -6.75 6.59
N TYR A 110 2.06 -5.64 6.28
CA TYR A 110 1.71 -4.74 5.16
C TYR A 110 0.30 -4.11 5.29
N GLY A 111 -0.25 -4.08 6.49
CA GLY A 111 -1.57 -3.50 6.78
C GLY A 111 -1.65 -1.99 6.56
N ASN A 112 -2.87 -1.49 6.37
CA ASN A 112 -3.15 -0.09 6.12
C ASN A 112 -3.85 0.60 7.31
N ILE A 113 -4.20 1.87 7.16
CA ILE A 113 -4.90 2.63 8.20
C ILE A 113 -6.28 2.03 8.55
N GLU A 114 -7.00 1.46 7.60
CA GLU A 114 -8.31 0.86 7.84
C GLU A 114 -8.19 -0.41 8.69
N ASP A 115 -7.21 -1.27 8.39
CA ASP A 115 -6.90 -2.47 9.17
C ASP A 115 -6.53 -2.11 10.61
N TRP A 116 -5.74 -1.04 10.79
CA TRP A 116 -5.39 -0.52 12.10
C TRP A 116 -6.63 -0.04 12.87
N LEU A 117 -7.51 0.72 12.22
CA LEU A 117 -8.72 1.21 12.86
C LEU A 117 -9.69 0.09 13.24
N LEU A 118 -9.77 -0.95 12.40
CA LEU A 118 -10.56 -2.15 12.66
C LEU A 118 -10.00 -2.94 13.85
N SER A 119 -8.70 -3.20 13.88
CA SER A 119 -8.05 -3.95 14.96
C SER A 119 -8.15 -3.23 16.31
N ALA A 120 -8.03 -1.90 16.29
CA ALA A 120 -8.20 -1.06 17.47
C ALA A 120 -9.67 -0.87 17.91
N LYS A 121 -10.64 -1.43 17.16
CA LYS A 121 -12.10 -1.31 17.38
C LYS A 121 -12.57 0.14 17.39
N SER A 122 -12.13 0.92 16.40
CA SER A 122 -12.63 2.29 16.21
C SER A 122 -14.12 2.26 15.85
N GLU A 123 -14.96 2.94 16.64
CA GLU A 123 -16.38 3.17 16.35
C GLU A 123 -16.57 4.22 15.24
N ASN A 124 -15.89 4.06 14.10
CA ASN A 124 -15.82 5.03 13.00
C ASN A 124 -15.30 6.43 13.39
N LYS A 125 -14.49 6.50 14.46
CA LYS A 125 -13.91 7.78 14.92
C LYS A 125 -12.71 8.14 14.03
N PRO A 126 -12.56 9.42 13.64
CA PRO A 126 -11.42 9.85 12.85
C PRO A 126 -10.13 9.71 13.65
N ALA A 127 -9.10 9.16 13.02
CA ALA A 127 -7.76 9.11 13.61
C ALA A 127 -6.94 10.33 13.21
N ASN A 128 -6.06 10.76 14.11
CA ASN A 128 -5.19 11.90 13.92
C ASN A 128 -3.93 11.79 14.79
N ILE A 129 -2.86 12.49 14.44
CA ILE A 129 -1.68 12.64 15.31
C ILE A 129 -1.77 14.02 15.97
N THR A 130 -2.10 14.03 17.26
CA THR A 130 -2.45 15.25 17.98
C THR A 130 -1.22 16.07 18.39
N LYS A 131 -1.42 17.34 18.72
CA LYS A 131 -0.36 18.19 19.30
C LYS A 131 0.22 17.62 20.60
N GLU A 132 -0.60 16.93 21.39
CA GLU A 132 -0.15 16.30 22.63
C GLU A 132 0.79 15.12 22.34
N GLU A 133 0.50 14.35 21.29
CA GLU A 133 1.40 13.31 20.80
C GLU A 133 2.74 13.91 20.35
N CYS A 134 2.77 15.04 19.63
CA CYS A 134 4.01 15.73 19.28
C CYS A 134 4.85 16.13 20.50
N ARG A 135 4.21 16.60 21.58
CA ARG A 135 4.91 16.92 22.83
C ARG A 135 5.47 15.67 23.49
N ASN A 136 4.73 14.57 23.45
CA ASN A 136 5.16 13.28 23.98
C ASN A 136 6.38 12.73 23.20
N ILE A 137 6.38 12.84 21.87
CA ILE A 137 7.53 12.50 21.01
C ILE A 137 8.77 13.26 21.46
N VAL A 138 8.69 14.59 21.59
CA VAL A 138 9.84 15.43 22.02
C VAL A 138 10.33 15.02 23.41
N LYS A 139 9.41 14.76 24.34
CA LYS A 139 9.76 14.32 25.70
C LYS A 139 10.50 12.98 25.70
N LYS A 140 10.02 11.97 24.97
CA LYS A 140 10.67 10.65 24.84
C LYS A 140 12.08 10.81 24.26
N LEU A 141 12.22 11.64 23.24
CA LEU A 141 13.49 11.86 22.56
C LEU A 141 14.51 12.64 23.39
N SER A 142 14.08 13.50 24.31
CA SER A 142 14.99 14.22 25.22
C SER A 142 15.68 13.36 26.28
N LEU A 143 15.21 12.14 26.54
CA LEU A 143 15.83 11.24 27.53
C LEU A 143 17.16 10.66 27.00
N LYS A 144 17.91 9.90 27.80
CA LYS A 144 19.04 9.10 27.26
C LYS A 144 18.53 7.77 26.71
N THR A 145 19.32 7.12 25.86
CA THR A 145 19.09 5.72 25.48
C THR A 145 19.20 4.82 26.70
N TYR A 146 18.39 3.78 26.76
CA TYR A 146 18.34 2.82 27.86
C TYR A 146 19.30 1.66 27.62
N GLU A 147 19.18 0.97 26.49
CA GLU A 147 19.99 -0.21 26.15
C GLU A 147 20.49 -0.25 24.69
N GLY A 148 19.84 0.46 23.77
CA GLY A 148 20.23 0.52 22.36
C GLY A 148 21.31 1.56 22.06
N LYS A 149 22.01 1.38 20.91
CA LYS A 149 22.95 2.39 20.37
C LYS A 149 22.21 3.64 19.94
N TYR A 150 21.05 3.47 19.29
CA TYR A 150 20.22 4.55 18.76
C TYR A 150 18.88 4.61 19.47
N LYS A 151 18.40 5.84 19.67
CA LYS A 151 17.00 6.09 20.00
C LYS A 151 16.23 6.33 18.72
N ILE A 152 15.20 5.53 18.50
CA ILE A 152 14.46 5.52 17.26
C ILE A 152 13.04 5.99 17.51
N MET A 153 12.61 6.99 16.74
CA MET A 153 11.21 7.40 16.68
C MET A 153 10.64 7.03 15.32
N LEU A 154 9.80 6.00 15.29
CA LEU A 154 9.07 5.61 14.09
C LEU A 154 7.71 6.31 14.08
N ILE A 155 7.48 7.16 13.08
CA ILE A 155 6.21 7.86 12.86
C ILE A 155 5.53 7.26 11.64
N TRP A 156 4.47 6.49 11.85
CA TRP A 156 3.66 5.92 10.77
C TRP A 156 2.56 6.90 10.36
N LEU A 157 2.39 7.08 9.05
CA LEU A 157 1.44 8.01 8.42
C LEU A 157 1.56 9.45 8.97
N PRO A 158 2.73 10.10 8.85
CA PRO A 158 2.94 11.47 9.29
C PRO A 158 2.04 12.49 8.56
N GLU A 159 1.38 12.13 7.46
CA GLU A 159 0.31 12.93 6.85
C GLU A 159 -0.81 13.30 7.83
N PHE A 160 -1.05 12.48 8.85
CA PHE A 160 -2.00 12.78 9.93
C PHE A 160 -1.46 13.75 10.99
N LEU A 161 -0.26 14.32 10.83
CA LEU A 161 0.20 15.41 11.69
C LEU A 161 -0.47 16.75 11.33
N GLY A 162 -0.74 16.99 10.04
CA GLY A 162 -1.13 18.30 9.53
C GLY A 162 -0.22 19.42 10.07
N ASN A 163 -0.83 20.48 10.60
CA ASN A 163 -0.11 21.63 11.18
C ASN A 163 0.63 21.32 12.49
N ASN A 164 0.32 20.20 13.18
CA ASN A 164 0.99 19.83 14.43
C ASN A 164 2.47 19.48 14.22
N SER A 165 2.85 19.12 12.99
CA SER A 165 4.22 18.80 12.57
C SER A 165 5.21 19.94 12.81
N ASN A 166 4.76 21.20 12.82
CA ASN A 166 5.59 22.37 13.13
C ASN A 166 6.28 22.25 14.51
N SER A 167 5.67 21.54 15.45
CA SER A 167 6.23 21.31 16.79
C SER A 167 7.45 20.40 16.77
N LEU A 168 7.65 19.62 15.69
CA LEU A 168 8.75 18.67 15.54
C LEU A 168 9.93 19.25 14.73
N LEU A 169 9.80 20.43 14.13
CA LEU A 169 10.83 20.99 13.25
C LEU A 169 12.19 21.17 13.94
N LYS A 170 12.17 21.67 15.18
CA LYS A 170 13.40 21.91 15.94
C LYS A 170 14.21 20.62 16.18
N ILE A 171 13.52 19.53 16.52
CA ILE A 171 14.19 18.24 16.80
C ILE A 171 14.53 17.47 15.53
N LEU A 172 13.87 17.78 14.41
CA LEU A 172 14.24 17.26 13.09
C LEU A 172 15.47 17.97 12.51
N GLU A 173 15.70 19.25 12.84
CA GLU A 173 16.92 19.98 12.43
C GLU A 173 18.13 19.59 13.28
N GLU A 174 17.95 19.61 14.60
CA GLU A 174 19.01 19.37 15.58
C GLU A 174 18.55 18.28 16.55
N PRO A 175 18.61 17.01 16.14
CA PRO A 175 18.27 15.90 17.01
C PRO A 175 19.31 15.74 18.10
N THR A 176 18.88 15.16 19.22
CA THR A 176 19.80 14.73 20.28
C THR A 176 20.71 13.60 19.80
N ASP A 177 21.87 13.45 20.43
CA ASP A 177 22.87 12.43 20.06
C ASP A 177 22.24 11.04 19.91
N ASN A 178 22.66 10.34 18.85
CA ASN A 178 22.18 8.99 18.50
C ASN A 178 20.65 8.87 18.34
N THR A 179 19.96 9.95 17.98
CA THR A 179 18.53 9.90 17.66
C THR A 179 18.28 9.78 16.17
N VAL A 180 17.39 8.86 15.79
CA VAL A 180 16.99 8.61 14.40
C VAL A 180 15.46 8.65 14.27
N PHE A 181 14.97 9.48 13.36
CA PHE A 181 13.57 9.53 12.96
C PHE A 181 13.35 8.67 11.71
N LEU A 182 12.40 7.74 11.80
CA LEU A 182 11.95 6.93 10.69
C LEU A 182 10.48 7.28 10.41
N LEU A 183 10.25 8.11 9.40
CA LEU A 183 8.90 8.52 8.99
C LEU A 183 8.45 7.59 7.86
N VAL A 184 7.21 7.09 7.93
CA VAL A 184 6.65 6.20 6.91
C VAL A 184 5.39 6.83 6.34
N ALA A 185 5.45 7.33 5.11
CA ALA A 185 4.35 8.07 4.48
C ALA A 185 3.87 7.42 3.19
N GLU A 186 2.56 7.43 2.97
CA GLU A 186 1.95 6.97 1.71
C GLU A 186 1.75 8.12 0.73
N ASN A 187 1.55 9.33 1.25
CA ASN A 187 1.33 10.52 0.43
C ASN A 187 2.15 11.73 0.89
N LYS A 188 3.30 11.93 0.25
CA LYS A 188 4.18 13.09 0.48
C LYS A 188 3.53 14.46 0.25
N ASN A 189 2.47 14.55 -0.57
CA ASN A 189 1.82 15.82 -0.86
C ASN A 189 0.98 16.35 0.32
N LEU A 190 0.67 15.49 1.30
CA LEU A 190 -0.03 15.87 2.52
C LEU A 190 0.93 16.33 3.62
N LEU A 191 2.24 16.15 3.43
CA LEU A 191 3.26 16.61 4.37
C LEU A 191 3.62 18.07 4.13
N LEU A 192 3.91 18.80 5.21
CA LEU A 192 4.42 20.16 5.10
C LEU A 192 5.80 20.16 4.42
N SER A 193 6.01 21.13 3.52
CA SER A 193 7.31 21.33 2.85
C SER A 193 8.46 21.55 3.84
N THR A 194 8.16 22.12 5.02
CA THR A 194 9.12 22.33 6.11
C THR A 194 9.66 21.03 6.71
N VAL A 195 8.84 19.97 6.76
CA VAL A 195 9.28 18.63 7.17
C VAL A 195 10.08 18.00 6.04
N LEU A 196 9.59 18.07 4.80
CA LEU A 196 10.25 17.47 3.63
C LEU A 196 11.66 18.01 3.39
N SER A 197 11.94 19.26 3.75
CA SER A 197 13.28 19.85 3.59
C SER A 197 14.30 19.37 4.63
N ARG A 198 13.89 18.67 5.69
CA ARG A 198 14.73 18.22 6.81
C ARG A 198 14.86 16.70 6.90
N VAL A 199 14.26 15.98 5.96
CA VAL A 199 14.27 14.51 5.94
C VAL A 199 14.93 14.02 4.66
N GLN A 200 15.72 12.95 4.76
CA GLN A 200 16.18 12.24 3.58
C GLN A 200 15.03 11.36 3.05
N ILE A 201 14.57 11.65 1.84
CA ILE A 201 13.49 10.88 1.23
C ILE A 201 14.05 9.60 0.60
N ILE A 202 13.49 8.47 1.00
CA ILE A 202 13.75 7.14 0.44
C ILE A 202 12.48 6.70 -0.28
N ASN A 203 12.53 6.70 -1.61
CA ASN A 203 11.39 6.25 -2.42
C ASN A 203 11.38 4.73 -2.47
N ILE A 204 10.27 4.15 -2.03
CA ILE A 204 10.00 2.71 -2.07
C ILE A 204 9.10 2.44 -3.28
N PRO A 205 9.62 1.78 -4.33
CA PRO A 205 8.84 1.44 -5.50
C PRO A 205 7.80 0.37 -5.16
N PRO A 206 6.78 0.18 -6.01
CA PRO A 206 5.92 -1.00 -5.92
C PRO A 206 6.75 -2.29 -5.98
N ILE A 207 6.30 -3.33 -5.28
CA ILE A 207 6.95 -4.65 -5.32
C ILE A 207 6.91 -5.17 -6.76
N GLU A 208 8.04 -5.71 -7.24
CA GLU A 208 8.15 -6.26 -8.59
C GLU A 208 7.16 -7.41 -8.79
N THR A 209 6.46 -7.41 -9.93
CA THR A 209 5.42 -8.41 -10.24
C THR A 209 5.92 -9.83 -10.12
N LYS A 210 7.16 -10.10 -10.56
CA LYS A 210 7.76 -11.43 -10.48
C LYS A 210 7.97 -11.87 -9.04
N THR A 211 8.59 -11.02 -8.22
CA THR A 211 8.81 -11.27 -6.79
C THR A 211 7.51 -11.49 -6.04
N LEU A 212 6.47 -10.71 -6.37
CA LEU A 212 5.14 -10.87 -5.80
C LEU A 212 4.51 -12.20 -6.20
N ALA A 213 4.65 -12.61 -7.47
CA ALA A 213 4.13 -13.87 -7.98
C ALA A 213 4.84 -15.07 -7.33
N ASP A 214 6.17 -15.02 -7.25
CA ASP A 214 6.99 -16.04 -6.59
C ASP A 214 6.55 -16.20 -5.12
N HIS A 215 6.32 -15.09 -4.41
CA HIS A 215 5.84 -15.12 -3.03
C HIS A 215 4.43 -15.70 -2.89
N ILE A 216 3.51 -15.37 -3.81
CA ILE A 216 2.13 -15.88 -3.78
C ILE A 216 2.08 -17.37 -4.12
N SER A 217 2.90 -17.83 -5.07
CA SER A 217 2.99 -19.25 -5.45
C SER A 217 3.52 -20.15 -4.33
N LEU A 218 4.20 -19.59 -3.33
CA LEU A 218 4.61 -20.31 -2.13
C LEU A 218 3.46 -20.56 -1.15
N GLN A 219 2.32 -19.88 -1.30
CA GLN A 219 1.13 -20.17 -0.49
C GLN A 219 0.40 -21.41 -1.03
N ASP A 220 0.03 -22.32 -0.14
CA ASP A 220 -0.73 -23.52 -0.50
C ASP A 220 -2.01 -23.15 -1.28
N ASN A 221 -2.30 -23.87 -2.36
CA ASN A 221 -3.48 -23.74 -3.26
C ASN A 221 -3.50 -22.64 -4.33
N ILE A 222 -2.36 -22.04 -4.74
CA ILE A 222 -2.35 -21.07 -5.84
C ILE A 222 -1.41 -21.51 -6.98
N ASP A 223 -2.00 -21.79 -8.15
CA ASP A 223 -1.24 -22.10 -9.37
C ASP A 223 -0.43 -20.89 -9.86
N SER A 224 0.67 -21.14 -10.57
CA SER A 224 1.60 -20.12 -11.06
C SER A 224 0.92 -19.09 -11.99
N GLU A 225 -0.02 -19.51 -12.84
CA GLU A 225 -0.78 -18.58 -13.69
C GLU A 225 -1.61 -17.61 -12.85
N ARG A 226 -2.28 -18.13 -11.82
CA ARG A 226 -3.11 -17.34 -10.90
C ARG A 226 -2.25 -16.39 -10.04
N ALA A 227 -1.09 -16.83 -9.57
CA ALA A 227 -0.16 -15.99 -8.81
C ALA A 227 0.34 -14.81 -9.64
N LEU A 228 0.68 -15.04 -10.91
CA LEU A 228 1.10 -14.00 -11.85
C LEU A 228 -0.03 -13.01 -12.14
N TYR A 229 -1.26 -13.52 -12.32
CA TYR A 229 -2.45 -12.68 -12.47
C TYR A 229 -2.68 -11.77 -11.25
N ILE A 230 -2.73 -12.35 -10.05
CA ILE A 230 -2.93 -11.60 -8.78
C ILE A 230 -1.85 -10.52 -8.63
N SER A 231 -0.60 -10.85 -8.94
CA SER A 231 0.51 -9.91 -8.86
C SER A 231 0.32 -8.69 -9.77
N ASN A 232 -0.18 -8.89 -10.99
CA ASN A 232 -0.45 -7.82 -11.94
C ASN A 232 -1.58 -6.89 -11.47
N ILE A 233 -2.72 -7.45 -11.06
CA ILE A 233 -3.86 -6.63 -10.62
C ILE A 233 -3.60 -5.92 -9.28
N SER A 234 -2.66 -6.44 -8.49
CA SER A 234 -2.25 -5.84 -7.22
C SER A 234 -1.30 -4.66 -7.38
N ASN A 235 -0.68 -4.48 -8.56
CA ASN A 235 0.22 -3.37 -8.87
C ASN A 235 1.31 -3.16 -7.80
N GLY A 236 1.89 -4.26 -7.30
CA GLY A 236 2.94 -4.24 -6.26
C GLY A 236 2.48 -3.87 -4.85
N ASN A 237 1.16 -3.92 -4.58
CA ASN A 237 0.59 -3.86 -3.23
C ASN A 237 0.35 -5.28 -2.70
N LEU A 238 1.15 -5.72 -1.73
CA LEU A 238 1.06 -7.07 -1.17
C LEU A 238 -0.26 -7.30 -0.43
N ARG A 239 -0.72 -6.33 0.37
CA ARG A 239 -1.96 -6.45 1.14
C ARG A 239 -3.15 -6.77 0.24
N LYS A 240 -3.24 -6.08 -0.89
CA LYS A 240 -4.25 -6.29 -1.92
C LYS A 240 -4.10 -7.66 -2.58
N ALA A 241 -2.86 -8.08 -2.83
CA ALA A 241 -2.58 -9.41 -3.37
C ALA A 241 -3.05 -10.52 -2.43
N MET A 242 -2.74 -10.42 -1.14
CA MET A 242 -3.17 -11.38 -0.11
C MET A 242 -4.69 -11.48 -0.01
N LEU A 243 -5.39 -10.37 -0.17
CA LEU A 243 -6.85 -10.38 -0.20
C LEU A 243 -7.38 -11.14 -1.43
N TYR A 244 -6.79 -10.95 -2.61
CA TYR A 244 -7.15 -11.70 -3.81
C TYR A 244 -6.78 -13.18 -3.74
N CYS A 245 -5.74 -13.54 -2.99
CA CYS A 245 -5.40 -14.95 -2.72
C CYS A 245 -6.55 -15.68 -2.01
N GLN A 246 -7.24 -15.00 -1.08
CA GLN A 246 -8.35 -15.56 -0.32
C GLN A 246 -9.63 -15.75 -1.15
N GLU A 247 -9.78 -15.07 -2.27
CA GLU A 247 -10.97 -15.18 -3.12
C GLU A 247 -10.85 -16.39 -4.08
N GLU A 248 -11.55 -17.49 -3.83
CA GLU A 248 -11.37 -18.78 -4.55
C GLU A 248 -11.50 -18.75 -6.08
N ASN A 249 -12.10 -17.72 -6.70
CA ASN A 249 -12.27 -17.63 -8.15
C ASN A 249 -11.81 -16.27 -8.69
N ASN A 250 -11.45 -16.21 -9.97
CA ASN A 250 -11.26 -14.95 -10.71
C ASN A 250 -12.60 -14.55 -11.38
N PRO A 251 -13.54 -13.91 -10.66
CA PRO A 251 -14.81 -13.53 -11.26
C PRO A 251 -14.65 -12.46 -12.35
N ASN A 252 -13.51 -11.75 -12.39
CA ASN A 252 -13.32 -10.63 -13.30
C ASN A 252 -13.22 -11.07 -14.77
N GLU A 253 -12.69 -12.26 -15.05
CA GLU A 253 -12.64 -12.81 -16.40
C GLU A 253 -14.03 -13.11 -16.95
N SER A 254 -14.87 -13.81 -16.16
CA SER A 254 -16.25 -14.09 -16.52
C SER A 254 -17.05 -12.81 -16.64
N PHE A 255 -16.92 -11.88 -15.67
CA PHE A 255 -17.56 -10.58 -15.70
C PHE A 255 -17.16 -9.77 -16.94
N LEU A 256 -15.88 -9.75 -17.32
CA LEU A 256 -15.40 -9.01 -18.49
C LEU A 256 -15.98 -9.60 -19.78
N LYS A 257 -15.93 -10.94 -19.92
CA LYS A 257 -16.47 -11.63 -21.09
C LYS A 257 -17.96 -11.36 -21.25
N ASP A 258 -18.72 -11.48 -20.16
CA ASP A 258 -20.16 -11.21 -20.18
C ASP A 258 -20.45 -9.74 -20.48
N TRP A 259 -19.70 -8.82 -19.86
CA TRP A 259 -19.85 -7.39 -20.07
C TRP A 259 -19.62 -6.98 -21.53
N LEU A 260 -18.53 -7.45 -22.14
CA LEU A 260 -18.21 -7.17 -23.54
C LEU A 260 -19.26 -7.75 -24.49
N ASN A 261 -19.71 -8.99 -24.25
CA ASN A 261 -20.74 -9.63 -25.07
C ASN A 261 -22.08 -8.88 -24.99
N ILE A 262 -22.49 -8.44 -23.80
CA ILE A 262 -23.70 -7.65 -23.58
C ILE A 262 -23.57 -6.28 -24.25
N CYS A 263 -22.41 -5.64 -24.10
CA CYS A 263 -22.11 -4.35 -24.71
C CYS A 263 -22.02 -4.43 -26.23
N TYR A 264 -21.61 -5.55 -26.82
CA TYR A 264 -21.59 -5.76 -28.26
C TYR A 264 -23.02 -5.98 -28.81
N LYS A 265 -23.79 -6.89 -28.19
CA LYS A 265 -25.18 -7.19 -28.59
C LYS A 265 -26.12 -6.00 -28.39
N GLY A 266 -25.84 -5.14 -27.41
CA GLY A 266 -26.53 -3.87 -27.23
C GLY A 266 -27.95 -3.97 -26.67
N SER A 267 -28.20 -4.93 -25.76
CA SER A 267 -29.50 -5.08 -25.08
C SER A 267 -29.52 -4.27 -23.77
N PRO A 268 -30.35 -3.20 -23.65
CA PRO A 268 -30.39 -2.36 -22.45
C PRO A 268 -30.77 -3.12 -21.18
N LEU A 269 -31.73 -4.06 -21.27
CA LEU A 269 -32.15 -4.87 -20.12
C LEU A 269 -31.02 -5.75 -19.58
N LYS A 270 -30.19 -6.31 -20.48
CA LYS A 270 -29.02 -7.11 -20.08
C LYS A 270 -27.91 -6.24 -19.47
N MET A 271 -27.74 -5.00 -19.94
CA MET A 271 -26.79 -4.05 -19.33
C MET A 271 -27.21 -3.66 -17.91
N ILE A 272 -28.50 -3.43 -17.68
CA ILE A 272 -29.05 -3.11 -16.36
C ILE A 272 -28.79 -4.27 -15.40
N THR A 273 -29.23 -5.48 -15.76
CA THR A 273 -29.07 -6.68 -14.92
C THR A 273 -27.61 -6.98 -14.59
N TRP A 274 -26.70 -6.88 -15.57
CA TRP A 274 -25.26 -7.04 -15.33
C TRP A 274 -24.70 -5.97 -14.39
N SER A 275 -25.08 -4.70 -14.59
CA SER A 275 -24.61 -3.60 -13.73
C SER A 275 -25.10 -3.75 -12.28
N GLU A 276 -26.30 -4.31 -12.09
CA GLU A 276 -26.82 -4.63 -10.75
C GLU A 276 -26.11 -5.80 -10.09
N GLN A 277 -25.68 -6.79 -10.87
CA GLN A 277 -24.90 -7.92 -10.36
C GLN A 277 -23.54 -7.45 -9.84
N LEU A 278 -22.79 -6.69 -10.65
CA LEU A 278 -21.49 -6.16 -10.23
C LEU A 278 -21.62 -5.15 -9.08
N ALA A 279 -22.72 -4.42 -9.00
CA ALA A 279 -22.97 -3.50 -7.89
C ALA A 279 -23.28 -4.19 -6.54
N LYS A 280 -23.64 -5.49 -6.55
CA LYS A 280 -23.81 -6.29 -5.32
C LYS A 280 -22.47 -6.78 -4.77
N GLU A 281 -21.43 -6.82 -5.59
CA GLU A 281 -20.08 -7.20 -5.17
C GLU A 281 -19.49 -6.19 -4.19
N SER A 282 -18.47 -6.62 -3.43
CA SER A 282 -17.74 -5.75 -2.52
C SER A 282 -17.11 -4.57 -3.29
N ARG A 283 -16.94 -3.43 -2.63
CA ARG A 283 -16.27 -2.26 -3.22
C ARG A 283 -14.87 -2.61 -3.75
N ILE A 284 -14.19 -3.52 -3.06
CA ILE A 284 -12.87 -4.00 -3.44
C ILE A 284 -12.94 -4.76 -4.77
N ASN A 285 -13.96 -5.60 -4.98
CA ASN A 285 -14.13 -6.39 -6.20
C ASN A 285 -14.57 -5.50 -7.37
N GLN A 286 -15.38 -4.49 -7.12
CA GLN A 286 -15.71 -3.47 -8.11
C GLN A 286 -14.48 -2.70 -8.59
N LEU A 287 -13.60 -2.28 -7.66
CA LEU A 287 -12.34 -1.61 -7.99
C LEU A 287 -11.37 -2.56 -8.69
N GLY A 288 -11.31 -3.82 -8.24
CA GLY A 288 -10.52 -4.89 -8.85
C GLY A 288 -10.92 -5.13 -10.30
N PHE A 289 -12.22 -5.25 -10.57
CA PHE A 289 -12.76 -5.38 -11.92
C PHE A 289 -12.35 -4.19 -12.81
N LEU A 290 -12.54 -2.95 -12.37
CA LEU A 290 -12.17 -1.77 -13.17
C LEU A 290 -10.67 -1.70 -13.47
N GLN A 291 -9.83 -2.05 -12.49
CA GLN A 291 -8.38 -2.12 -12.67
C GLN A 291 -7.98 -3.25 -13.61
N TYR A 292 -8.65 -4.40 -13.53
CA TYR A 292 -8.50 -5.50 -14.46
C TYR A 292 -8.81 -5.05 -15.89
N VAL A 293 -9.96 -4.41 -16.12
CA VAL A 293 -10.30 -3.87 -17.45
C VAL A 293 -9.26 -2.85 -17.91
N SER A 294 -8.80 -1.95 -17.05
CA SER A 294 -7.75 -0.98 -17.41
C SER A 294 -6.44 -1.66 -17.83
N ASN A 295 -6.05 -2.74 -17.15
CA ASN A 295 -4.87 -3.53 -17.53
C ASN A 295 -5.07 -4.20 -18.90
N ILE A 296 -6.23 -4.80 -19.17
CA ILE A 296 -6.56 -5.38 -20.48
C ILE A 296 -6.51 -4.32 -21.58
N LEU A 297 -7.07 -3.12 -21.36
CA LEU A 297 -6.98 -2.04 -22.33
C LEU A 297 -5.53 -1.60 -22.57
N ARG A 298 -4.71 -1.57 -21.52
CA ARG A 298 -3.27 -1.28 -21.65
C ARG A 298 -2.57 -2.35 -22.49
N GLN A 299 -2.84 -3.64 -22.24
CA GLN A 299 -2.27 -4.74 -23.03
C GLN A 299 -2.71 -4.68 -24.50
N ALA A 300 -4.02 -4.44 -24.74
CA ALA A 300 -4.57 -4.25 -26.07
C ALA A 300 -3.97 -3.05 -26.81
N LEU A 301 -3.60 -1.97 -26.11
CA LEU A 301 -2.87 -0.87 -26.72
C LEU A 301 -1.43 -1.27 -27.07
N LEU A 302 -0.73 -1.94 -26.16
CA LEU A 302 0.67 -2.35 -26.35
C LEU A 302 0.83 -3.40 -27.46
N SER A 303 -0.11 -4.33 -27.61
CA SER A 303 -0.08 -5.34 -28.67
C SER A 303 -0.15 -4.76 -30.08
N ARG A 304 -0.60 -3.50 -30.25
CA ARG A 304 -0.54 -2.80 -31.54
C ARG A 304 0.86 -2.36 -31.93
N TYR A 305 1.76 -2.23 -30.96
CA TYR A 305 3.11 -1.70 -31.15
C TYR A 305 4.19 -2.80 -31.10
N GLY A 306 3.84 -4.05 -30.79
CA GLY A 306 4.76 -5.19 -30.77
C GLY A 306 4.17 -6.44 -30.10
N GLU A 307 4.98 -7.48 -29.96
CA GLU A 307 4.61 -8.68 -29.20
C GLU A 307 4.48 -8.35 -27.72
N PHE A 308 3.34 -8.67 -27.15
CA PHE A 308 3.04 -8.50 -25.73
C PHE A 308 2.58 -9.82 -25.15
N LEU A 309 2.99 -10.09 -23.92
CA LEU A 309 2.65 -11.34 -23.24
C LEU A 309 1.24 -11.22 -22.65
N PHE A 310 0.31 -11.99 -23.21
CA PHE A 310 -1.04 -12.19 -22.66
C PHE A 310 -1.01 -13.36 -21.68
N TYR A 311 -1.74 -13.26 -20.57
CA TYR A 311 -1.63 -14.26 -19.50
C TYR A 311 -2.63 -15.40 -19.63
N SER A 312 -3.71 -15.20 -20.39
CA SER A 312 -4.63 -16.28 -20.77
C SER A 312 -5.08 -16.15 -22.22
N GLU A 313 -5.48 -17.29 -22.81
CA GLU A 313 -6.10 -17.30 -24.14
C GLU A 313 -7.33 -16.38 -24.22
N ILE A 314 -8.04 -16.19 -23.11
CA ILE A 314 -9.23 -15.33 -23.05
C ILE A 314 -8.82 -13.86 -23.12
N GLU A 315 -7.81 -13.46 -22.36
CA GLU A 315 -7.27 -12.09 -22.41
C GLU A 315 -6.73 -11.75 -23.79
N GLU A 316 -6.04 -12.69 -24.43
CA GLU A 316 -5.54 -12.53 -25.79
C GLU A 316 -6.70 -12.36 -26.79
N LYS A 317 -7.69 -13.27 -26.75
CA LYS A 317 -8.88 -13.19 -27.61
C LYS A 317 -9.65 -11.88 -27.40
N VAL A 318 -9.84 -11.46 -26.15
CA VAL A 318 -10.53 -10.21 -25.80
C VAL A 318 -9.73 -9.00 -26.28
N SER A 319 -8.43 -8.97 -26.03
CA SER A 319 -7.55 -7.87 -26.45
C SER A 319 -7.52 -7.73 -27.97
N ASN A 320 -7.35 -8.83 -28.70
CA ASN A 320 -7.39 -8.85 -30.16
C ASN A 320 -8.75 -8.40 -30.69
N THR A 321 -9.84 -8.84 -30.05
CA THR A 321 -11.20 -8.39 -30.39
C THR A 321 -11.38 -6.89 -30.16
N LEU A 322 -10.90 -6.36 -29.03
CA LEU A 322 -10.96 -4.93 -28.71
C LEU A 322 -10.11 -4.08 -29.67
N VAL A 323 -8.92 -4.56 -30.04
CA VAL A 323 -8.05 -3.93 -31.03
C VAL A 323 -8.74 -3.85 -32.39
N ASN A 324 -9.42 -4.90 -32.81
CA ASN A 324 -10.13 -4.95 -34.09
C ASN A 324 -11.43 -4.12 -34.08
N LEU A 325 -12.14 -4.09 -32.95
CA LEU A 325 -13.45 -3.43 -32.82
C LEU A 325 -13.38 -1.97 -32.39
N ILE A 326 -12.27 -1.46 -31.85
CA ILE A 326 -12.22 -0.09 -31.31
C ILE A 326 -11.01 0.65 -31.89
N ARG A 327 -11.22 1.80 -32.53
CA ARG A 327 -10.13 2.69 -32.97
C ARG A 327 -9.30 3.16 -31.77
N PHE A 328 -8.04 3.54 -31.98
CA PHE A 328 -7.12 3.98 -30.91
C PHE A 328 -7.75 5.05 -29.99
N ASN A 329 -8.34 6.10 -30.58
CA ASN A 329 -9.03 7.18 -29.84
C ASN A 329 -10.23 6.69 -29.02
N GLY A 330 -10.83 5.56 -29.39
CA GLY A 330 -11.88 4.91 -28.61
C GLY A 330 -11.31 4.20 -27.38
N ILE A 331 -10.21 3.47 -27.52
CA ILE A 331 -9.57 2.78 -26.38
C ILE A 331 -9.07 3.79 -25.34
N GLU A 332 -8.45 4.90 -25.78
CA GLU A 332 -8.01 5.97 -24.88
C GLU A 332 -9.19 6.60 -24.11
N LYS A 333 -10.29 6.93 -24.81
CA LYS A 333 -11.51 7.48 -24.18
C LYS A 333 -12.11 6.51 -23.17
N LEU A 334 -12.11 5.21 -23.47
CA LEU A 334 -12.61 4.17 -22.58
C LEU A 334 -11.72 4.06 -21.33
N ASN A 335 -10.40 4.05 -21.50
CA ASN A 335 -9.45 4.00 -20.38
C ASN A 335 -9.62 5.21 -19.46
N LYS A 336 -9.78 6.43 -20.01
CA LYS A 336 -10.08 7.63 -19.22
C LYS A 336 -11.39 7.50 -18.41
N LYS A 337 -12.42 6.90 -19.00
CA LYS A 337 -13.71 6.67 -18.32
C LYS A 337 -13.58 5.65 -17.20
N ILE A 338 -12.84 4.56 -17.40
CA ILE A 338 -12.55 3.57 -16.37
C ILE A 338 -11.77 4.20 -15.21
N ASN A 339 -10.73 4.98 -15.49
CA ASN A 339 -9.96 5.68 -14.45
C ASN A 339 -10.82 6.66 -13.64
N ASN A 340 -11.71 7.40 -14.30
CA ASN A 340 -12.68 8.25 -13.61
C ASN A 340 -13.64 7.42 -12.75
N SER A 341 -14.11 6.28 -13.25
CA SER A 341 -14.98 5.38 -12.50
C SER A 341 -14.31 4.82 -11.24
N ILE A 342 -13.02 4.46 -11.30
CA ILE A 342 -12.22 4.07 -10.13
C ILE A 342 -12.22 5.19 -9.08
N LEU A 343 -12.00 6.43 -9.51
CA LEU A 343 -12.02 7.60 -8.64
C LEU A 343 -13.42 7.83 -8.03
N HIS A 344 -14.48 7.67 -8.81
CA HIS A 344 -15.86 7.84 -8.36
C HIS A 344 -16.28 6.79 -7.33
N ILE A 345 -15.95 5.51 -7.54
CA ILE A 345 -16.19 4.45 -6.54
C ILE A 345 -15.44 4.78 -5.25
N ASN A 346 -14.21 5.30 -5.36
CA ASN A 346 -13.45 5.73 -4.19
C ASN A 346 -14.09 6.89 -3.41
N ARG A 347 -14.93 7.69 -4.07
CA ARG A 347 -15.70 8.80 -3.48
C ARG A 347 -17.16 8.45 -3.19
N ASN A 348 -17.47 7.16 -2.96
CA ASN A 348 -18.81 6.67 -2.62
C ASN A 348 -19.89 6.95 -3.68
N ALA A 349 -19.54 6.94 -4.97
CA ALA A 349 -20.53 7.01 -6.04
C ALA A 349 -21.41 5.75 -6.05
N ASN A 350 -22.66 5.90 -6.52
CA ASN A 350 -23.59 4.77 -6.68
C ASN A 350 -23.07 3.80 -7.77
N PRO A 351 -22.71 2.55 -7.42
CA PRO A 351 -22.09 1.63 -8.37
C PRO A 351 -23.02 1.23 -9.52
N LYS A 352 -24.33 1.05 -9.25
CA LYS A 352 -25.32 0.65 -10.27
C LYS A 352 -25.36 1.66 -11.42
N ILE A 353 -25.47 2.95 -11.09
CA ILE A 353 -25.54 4.04 -12.08
C ILE A 353 -24.20 4.14 -12.83
N LEU A 354 -23.09 4.02 -12.12
CA LEU A 354 -21.75 4.13 -12.68
C LEU A 354 -21.45 3.03 -13.70
N PHE A 355 -21.71 1.77 -13.36
CA PHE A 355 -21.49 0.63 -14.27
C PHE A 355 -22.47 0.62 -15.44
N LEU A 356 -23.71 1.05 -15.22
CA LEU A 356 -24.69 1.21 -16.30
C LEU A 356 -24.25 2.28 -17.31
N ASN A 357 -23.80 3.43 -16.82
CA ASN A 357 -23.28 4.50 -17.67
C ASN A 357 -22.04 4.05 -18.46
N LEU A 358 -21.09 3.35 -17.81
CA LEU A 358 -19.94 2.74 -18.48
C LEU A 358 -20.37 1.79 -19.59
N SER A 359 -21.36 0.92 -19.33
CA SER A 359 -21.89 -0.05 -20.30
C SER A 359 -22.53 0.65 -21.52
N PHE A 360 -23.34 1.69 -21.30
CA PHE A 360 -23.91 2.47 -22.40
C PHE A 360 -22.85 3.19 -23.23
N GLN A 361 -21.83 3.74 -22.58
CA GLN A 361 -20.73 4.42 -23.27
C GLN A 361 -19.93 3.44 -24.11
N LEU A 362 -19.61 2.27 -23.58
CA LEU A 362 -18.95 1.20 -24.33
C LEU A 362 -19.80 0.76 -25.52
N ASN A 363 -21.10 0.50 -25.33
CA ASN A 363 -22.01 0.13 -26.43
C ASN A 363 -22.05 1.20 -27.53
N LYS A 364 -22.12 2.48 -27.16
CA LYS A 364 -22.09 3.59 -28.11
C LYS A 364 -20.77 3.64 -28.89
N MET A 365 -19.66 3.30 -28.26
CA MET A 365 -18.33 3.26 -28.90
C MET A 365 -18.19 2.07 -29.84
N LEU A 366 -18.78 0.93 -29.49
CA LEU A 366 -18.84 -0.26 -30.34
C LEU A 366 -19.79 -0.07 -31.55
N LYS A 367 -20.89 0.68 -31.40
CA LYS A 367 -21.87 0.96 -32.47
C LYS A 367 -21.52 2.15 -33.37
N LYS A 368 -20.72 3.12 -32.90
CA LYS A 368 -20.27 4.29 -33.70
C LYS A 368 -19.04 3.97 -34.56
N GLN A 369 -19.05 2.84 -35.25
CA GLN A 369 -18.09 2.55 -36.31
C GLN A 369 -18.56 3.12 -37.63
#